data_AF-A0A958KJF3-F1
#
_entry.id   AF-A0A958KJF3-F1
#
_cell.length_a   1.000
_cell.length_b   1.000
_cell.length_c   1.000
_cell.angle_alpha   90.00
_cell.angle_beta   90.00
_cell.angle_gamma   90.00
#
_symmetry.space_group_name_H-M   'P 1'
#
loop_
_entity.id
_entity.type
_entity.pdbx_description
1 polymer ?
#
loop_
_entity_poly.entity_id
_entity_poly.type
_entity_poly.pdbx_seq_one_letter_code
_entity_poly.pdbx_strand_id
1 'polypeptide(L)'
;MPQNPRCLVSGLEFSISEFEAEYCRANNIPLPRQSPTERLRALLAFRNRSKLYRRESDYTGDLVLSGIPPEADVVVYEIDYWASHDWDARDYGRDYDFKRPFFEQFAELFSSVPLPDRAVVHSRMENSDYTNGITGAKNCYLIFASSRNEDCMFGQYLIDCRNVVECVCAINCELCFDCEDVHDCYNLKFSSHCISCSDSYFLSNCVGCSNCFGCVNLSHQEYCFYNEPLSKDEYLSRLNGIELGSFVQLKHAKAQFQEYFQQFPIKSYFGRQAYESTGNYLYNTKNCKSSYFVSDGEDLEHCICVDGAKNSICYTYYGNDSELIYNTGNSGDGAYNLKFCVDCWPTCSDLEYCMFTGYGSQNCFGCVGLKKAKYCILNKQYSKTEYFDTLKRVLAHMRSTGEYGMFFPSSLSPYYYNHSDAMQFLPLKPEDALRRGFGWESAEDASVESHYSVPDHIADVDDGVLGAVLRCEKSGRPFKIIRQELEYYRSNNLPLPRVSPMARLRERLKFFNIHPVREAVCAKTGESILTAQDPYREHIYSEEAFQQEFF
;
A
#
# COMPACT_ATOMS: atom_id res chain seq x y z
N MET A 1 39.03 -9.08 -2.01
CA MET A 1 37.88 -8.46 -1.32
C MET A 1 37.04 -7.77 -2.39
N PRO A 2 35.70 -7.92 -2.40
CA PRO A 2 34.84 -6.98 -3.11
C PRO A 2 35.08 -5.56 -2.55
N GLN A 3 35.12 -4.55 -3.39
CA GLN A 3 35.03 -3.16 -2.95
C GLN A 3 33.56 -2.79 -2.85
N ASN A 4 33.12 -2.23 -1.72
CA ASN A 4 31.75 -1.72 -1.58
C ASN A 4 31.56 -0.54 -2.55
N PRO A 5 30.65 -0.61 -3.54
CA PRO A 5 30.34 0.54 -4.39
C PRO A 5 29.75 1.70 -3.59
N ARG A 6 29.95 2.92 -4.09
CA ARG A 6 29.26 4.12 -3.61
C ARG A 6 28.01 4.38 -4.43
N CYS A 7 26.88 4.57 -3.76
CA CYS A 7 25.60 4.89 -4.35
C CYS A 7 25.66 6.27 -5.02
N LEU A 8 25.27 6.35 -6.30
CA LEU A 8 25.24 7.61 -7.06
C LEU A 8 24.32 8.68 -6.45
N VAL A 9 23.27 8.27 -5.73
CA VAL A 9 22.23 9.17 -5.20
C VAL A 9 22.57 9.66 -3.78
N SER A 10 23.04 8.78 -2.90
CA SER A 10 23.33 9.11 -1.50
C SER A 10 24.80 9.38 -1.19
N GLY A 11 25.73 8.98 -2.07
CA GLY A 11 27.18 9.03 -1.85
C GLY A 11 27.72 8.01 -0.83
N LEU A 12 26.83 7.26 -0.17
CA LEU A 12 27.14 6.24 0.83
C LEU A 12 27.64 4.95 0.18
N GLU A 13 28.49 4.22 0.88
CA GLU A 13 28.89 2.86 0.50
C GLU A 13 27.77 1.87 0.79
N PHE A 14 27.61 0.87 -0.07
CA PHE A 14 26.66 -0.22 0.10
C PHE A 14 27.26 -1.55 -0.36
N SER A 15 26.74 -2.66 0.16
CA SER A 15 27.07 -4.01 -0.29
C SER A 15 26.16 -4.43 -1.44
N ILE A 16 26.71 -5.16 -2.41
CA ILE A 16 25.95 -5.98 -3.37
C ILE A 16 26.02 -7.42 -2.85
N SER A 17 24.91 -8.13 -2.76
CA SER A 17 24.89 -9.53 -2.34
C SER A 17 25.43 -10.46 -3.43
N GLU A 18 25.90 -11.65 -3.05
CA GLU A 18 26.38 -12.64 -4.03
C GLU A 18 25.26 -13.07 -4.98
N PHE A 19 24.03 -13.22 -4.45
CA PHE A 19 22.81 -13.42 -5.21
C PHE A 19 22.55 -12.31 -6.23
N GLU A 20 22.59 -11.03 -5.83
CA GLU A 20 22.42 -9.91 -6.77
C GLU A 20 23.50 -9.88 -7.86
N ALA A 21 24.75 -10.15 -7.48
CA ALA A 21 25.88 -10.14 -8.41
C ALA A 21 25.85 -11.33 -9.40
N GLU A 22 25.33 -12.48 -9.00
CA GLU A 22 25.07 -13.62 -9.89
C GLU A 22 23.86 -13.37 -10.79
N TYR A 23 22.76 -12.88 -10.24
CA TYR A 23 21.55 -12.55 -10.99
C TYR A 23 21.85 -11.54 -12.12
N CYS A 24 22.56 -10.46 -11.83
CA CYS A 24 22.96 -9.45 -12.83
C CYS A 24 23.80 -10.09 -13.97
N ARG A 25 24.71 -10.99 -13.61
CA ARG A 25 25.59 -11.71 -14.54
C ARG A 25 24.79 -12.65 -15.45
N ALA A 26 23.88 -13.43 -14.89
CA ALA A 26 23.02 -14.35 -15.63
C ALA A 26 22.10 -13.63 -16.63
N ASN A 27 21.62 -12.44 -16.27
CA ASN A 27 20.69 -11.64 -17.07
C ASN A 27 21.37 -10.61 -18.00
N ASN A 28 22.71 -10.53 -18.05
CA ASN A 28 23.47 -9.54 -18.82
C ASN A 28 23.11 -8.07 -18.49
N ILE A 29 22.95 -7.78 -17.19
CA ILE A 29 22.61 -6.48 -16.61
C ILE A 29 23.85 -5.93 -15.87
N PRO A 30 24.17 -4.61 -15.99
CA PRO A 30 25.22 -4.00 -15.18
C PRO A 30 24.91 -4.07 -13.67
N LEU A 31 25.95 -4.27 -12.85
CA LEU A 31 25.80 -4.22 -11.38
C LEU A 31 25.19 -2.88 -10.92
N PRO A 32 24.34 -2.88 -9.89
CA PRO A 32 23.62 -1.68 -9.46
C PRO A 32 24.57 -0.55 -9.05
N ARG A 33 24.19 0.68 -9.42
CA ARG A 33 24.91 1.91 -9.10
C ARG A 33 24.20 2.76 -8.03
N GLN A 34 23.06 2.27 -7.55
CA GLN A 34 22.25 2.85 -6.47
C GLN A 34 22.12 1.81 -5.36
N SER A 35 22.13 2.27 -4.10
CA SER A 35 21.87 1.40 -2.96
C SER A 35 20.41 0.91 -2.97
N PRO A 36 20.13 -0.28 -2.42
CA PRO A 36 18.78 -0.82 -2.22
C PRO A 36 17.71 0.20 -1.79
N THR A 37 17.97 0.97 -0.74
CA THR A 37 17.01 1.93 -0.19
C THR A 37 16.67 3.07 -1.15
N GLU A 38 17.63 3.51 -1.98
CA GLU A 38 17.38 4.58 -2.96
C GLU A 38 16.68 4.03 -4.22
N ARG A 39 16.89 2.75 -4.60
CA ARG A 39 16.09 2.06 -5.63
C ARG A 39 14.63 1.92 -5.19
N LEU A 40 14.39 1.37 -3.99
CA LEU A 40 13.06 1.21 -3.42
C LEU A 40 12.36 2.57 -3.23
N ARG A 41 13.09 3.60 -2.81
CA ARG A 41 12.58 4.98 -2.74
C ARG A 41 12.11 5.51 -4.10
N ALA A 42 12.92 5.33 -5.14
CA ALA A 42 12.55 5.75 -6.49
C ALA A 42 11.29 4.99 -6.95
N LEU A 43 11.24 3.67 -6.74
CA LEU A 43 10.10 2.82 -7.09
C LEU A 43 8.78 3.30 -6.45
N LEU A 44 8.78 3.52 -5.13
CA LEU A 44 7.61 3.96 -4.37
C LEU A 44 7.20 5.41 -4.69
N ALA A 45 8.07 6.23 -5.26
CA ALA A 45 7.74 7.60 -5.65
C ALA A 45 6.86 7.66 -6.91
N PHE A 46 6.85 6.60 -7.74
CA PHE A 46 5.98 6.45 -8.90
C PHE A 46 4.58 5.92 -8.55
N ARG A 47 4.14 6.04 -7.29
CA ARG A 47 2.79 5.62 -6.86
C ARG A 47 2.21 6.58 -5.81
N ASN A 48 1.07 7.17 -6.14
CA ASN A 48 0.19 7.86 -5.20
C ASN A 48 -1.13 7.08 -5.11
N ARG A 49 -1.45 6.53 -3.94
CA ARG A 49 -2.73 5.88 -3.66
C ARG A 49 -3.76 6.86 -3.11
N SER A 50 -3.40 7.57 -2.03
CA SER A 50 -4.37 8.14 -1.08
C SER A 50 -4.56 9.67 -1.14
N LYS A 51 -3.86 10.37 -2.03
CA LYS A 51 -4.10 11.80 -2.30
C LYS A 51 -4.79 11.96 -3.65
N LEU A 52 -6.08 12.27 -3.63
CA LEU A 52 -6.79 12.78 -4.81
C LEU A 52 -6.64 14.30 -4.91
N TYR A 53 -6.48 14.78 -6.14
CA TYR A 53 -6.49 16.19 -6.54
C TYR A 53 -7.75 16.47 -7.36
N ARG A 54 -8.07 17.76 -7.54
CA ARG A 54 -8.99 18.20 -8.59
C ARG A 54 -8.17 18.74 -9.74
N ARG A 55 -8.38 18.22 -10.95
CA ARG A 55 -7.66 18.56 -12.18
C ARG A 55 -8.67 18.64 -13.32
N GLU A 56 -8.50 19.57 -14.25
CA GLU A 56 -9.26 19.61 -15.50
C GLU A 56 -8.74 18.51 -16.44
N SER A 57 -9.62 17.72 -17.06
CA SER A 57 -9.20 16.71 -18.04
C SER A 57 -8.62 17.38 -19.28
N ASP A 58 -7.48 16.88 -19.74
CA ASP A 58 -6.82 17.33 -20.97
C ASP A 58 -7.57 16.89 -22.24
N TYR A 59 -8.67 16.13 -22.10
CA TYR A 59 -9.59 15.78 -23.20
C TYR A 59 -10.87 16.62 -23.23
N THR A 60 -11.59 16.70 -22.10
CA THR A 60 -12.92 17.35 -22.04
C THR A 60 -12.90 18.79 -21.52
N GLY A 61 -11.91 19.13 -20.68
CA GLY A 61 -11.91 20.32 -19.82
C GLY A 61 -12.77 20.19 -18.55
N ASP A 62 -13.43 19.05 -18.30
CA ASP A 62 -14.24 18.85 -17.09
C ASP A 62 -13.35 18.60 -15.86
N LEU A 63 -13.83 19.05 -14.69
CA LEU A 63 -13.08 18.99 -13.43
C LEU A 63 -13.24 17.62 -12.73
N VAL A 64 -12.20 16.79 -12.80
CA VAL A 64 -12.22 15.41 -12.29
C VAL A 64 -11.35 15.19 -11.05
N LEU A 65 -11.54 14.04 -10.40
CA LEU A 65 -10.71 13.58 -9.28
C LEU A 65 -9.56 12.73 -9.82
N SER A 66 -8.32 13.21 -9.73
CA SER A 66 -7.15 12.46 -10.22
C SER A 66 -6.17 12.12 -9.10
N GLY A 67 -5.46 10.99 -9.25
CA GLY A 67 -4.25 10.69 -8.47
C GLY A 67 -3.03 11.50 -8.92
N ILE A 68 -3.09 12.14 -10.10
CA ILE A 68 -2.05 13.00 -10.67
C ILE A 68 -2.39 14.47 -10.32
N PRO A 69 -1.43 15.28 -9.83
CA PRO A 69 -1.65 16.71 -9.56
C PRO A 69 -1.85 17.51 -10.86
N PRO A 70 -2.59 18.63 -10.82
CA PRO A 70 -2.78 19.49 -11.99
C PRO A 70 -1.48 20.15 -12.50
N GLU A 71 -0.46 20.27 -11.66
CA GLU A 71 0.85 20.84 -12.02
C GLU A 71 1.81 19.83 -12.69
N ALA A 72 1.43 18.55 -12.85
CA ALA A 72 2.27 17.56 -13.51
C ALA A 72 2.23 17.68 -15.04
N ASP A 73 3.42 17.76 -15.65
CA ASP A 73 3.70 17.86 -17.10
C ASP A 73 3.45 16.53 -17.84
N VAL A 74 2.20 16.06 -17.78
CA VAL A 74 1.65 14.87 -18.42
C VAL A 74 0.21 15.14 -18.86
N VAL A 75 -0.23 14.53 -19.95
CA VAL A 75 -1.63 14.54 -20.40
C VAL A 75 -2.46 13.55 -19.56
N VAL A 76 -3.59 13.98 -19.01
CA VAL A 76 -4.49 13.17 -18.16
C VAL A 76 -5.91 13.17 -18.72
N TYR A 77 -6.44 11.99 -19.02
CA TYR A 77 -7.83 11.76 -19.44
C TYR A 77 -8.61 11.02 -18.35
N GLU A 78 -9.93 11.22 -18.30
CA GLU A 78 -10.83 10.44 -17.44
C GLU A 78 -10.71 8.95 -17.73
N ILE A 79 -10.71 8.09 -16.70
CA ILE A 79 -10.57 6.63 -16.87
C ILE A 79 -11.58 6.05 -17.87
N ASP A 80 -12.79 6.59 -17.96
CA ASP A 80 -13.83 6.21 -18.92
C ASP A 80 -13.37 6.39 -20.37
N TYR A 81 -12.88 7.59 -20.74
CA TYR A 81 -12.36 7.87 -22.08
C TYR A 81 -10.97 7.26 -22.28
N TRP A 82 -10.11 7.29 -21.27
CA TRP A 82 -8.81 6.63 -21.30
C TRP A 82 -8.94 5.13 -21.57
N ALA A 83 -9.92 4.44 -20.98
CA ALA A 83 -10.15 3.01 -21.18
C ALA A 83 -10.74 2.66 -22.56
N SER A 84 -11.39 3.62 -23.23
CA SER A 84 -12.13 3.46 -24.49
C SER A 84 -11.32 2.93 -25.70
N HIS A 85 -11.98 2.91 -26.87
CA HIS A 85 -11.39 2.60 -28.17
C HIS A 85 -11.23 3.84 -29.07
N ASP A 86 -11.50 5.04 -28.56
CA ASP A 86 -11.57 6.27 -29.35
C ASP A 86 -10.19 6.98 -29.50
N TRP A 87 -9.14 6.41 -28.90
CA TRP A 87 -7.75 6.81 -29.07
C TRP A 87 -6.82 5.58 -29.01
N ASP A 88 -5.64 5.67 -29.64
CA ASP A 88 -4.60 4.64 -29.58
C ASP A 88 -3.25 5.25 -29.19
N ALA A 89 -2.60 4.66 -28.18
CA ALA A 89 -1.26 5.09 -27.74
C ALA A 89 -0.18 4.93 -28.84
N ARG A 90 -0.42 4.11 -29.88
CA ARG A 90 0.45 3.97 -31.06
C ARG A 90 0.49 5.20 -31.96
N ASP A 91 -0.53 6.07 -31.93
CA ASP A 91 -0.56 7.31 -32.71
C ASP A 91 0.51 8.32 -32.24
N TYR A 92 1.00 8.14 -31.01
CA TYR A 92 2.10 8.89 -30.39
C TYR A 92 3.48 8.25 -30.65
N GLY A 93 3.55 7.19 -31.47
CA GLY A 93 4.73 6.37 -31.69
C GLY A 93 5.90 7.10 -32.37
N ARG A 94 7.12 6.90 -31.87
CA ARG A 94 8.33 7.63 -32.29
C ARG A 94 9.43 6.70 -32.82
N ASP A 95 10.25 7.23 -33.73
CA ASP A 95 11.52 6.60 -34.09
C ASP A 95 12.60 6.90 -33.04
N TYR A 96 13.45 5.91 -32.76
CA TYR A 96 14.54 6.04 -31.78
C TYR A 96 15.73 6.82 -32.38
N ASP A 97 16.08 7.96 -31.78
CA ASP A 97 17.28 8.72 -32.14
C ASP A 97 18.51 8.18 -31.40
N PHE A 98 19.43 7.60 -32.17
CA PHE A 98 20.72 7.09 -31.69
C PHE A 98 21.76 8.19 -31.39
N LYS A 99 21.36 9.48 -31.41
CA LYS A 99 22.20 10.62 -31.00
C LYS A 99 21.88 11.13 -29.60
N ARG A 100 20.78 10.68 -28.98
CA ARG A 100 20.26 11.20 -27.70
C ARG A 100 20.08 10.08 -26.68
N PRO A 101 20.24 10.34 -25.37
CA PRO A 101 19.88 9.40 -24.32
C PRO A 101 18.45 8.83 -24.47
N PHE A 102 18.22 7.62 -23.96
CA PHE A 102 16.89 7.00 -23.95
C PHE A 102 15.91 7.75 -23.04
N PHE A 103 16.32 8.11 -21.82
CA PHE A 103 15.40 8.69 -20.85
C PHE A 103 14.88 10.08 -21.25
N GLU A 104 15.62 10.84 -22.06
CA GLU A 104 15.11 12.06 -22.70
C GLU A 104 13.95 11.76 -23.66
N GLN A 105 14.16 10.83 -24.59
CA GLN A 105 13.17 10.44 -25.60
C GLN A 105 11.92 9.80 -24.95
N PHE A 106 12.13 9.06 -23.87
CA PHE A 106 11.06 8.50 -23.06
C PHE A 106 10.27 9.59 -22.31
N ALA A 107 10.93 10.60 -21.73
CA ALA A 107 10.27 11.71 -21.04
C ALA A 107 9.37 12.52 -21.99
N GLU A 108 9.84 12.80 -23.20
CA GLU A 108 9.05 13.48 -24.23
C GLU A 108 7.87 12.64 -24.71
N LEU A 109 7.97 11.30 -24.70
CA LEU A 109 6.86 10.40 -25.00
C LEU A 109 5.85 10.39 -23.84
N PHE A 110 6.32 10.21 -22.62
CA PHE A 110 5.51 10.10 -21.40
C PHE A 110 4.68 11.35 -21.10
N SER A 111 5.24 12.55 -21.29
CA SER A 111 4.50 13.81 -21.20
C SER A 111 3.38 13.92 -22.25
N SER A 112 3.58 13.36 -23.45
CA SER A 112 2.62 13.45 -24.57
C SER A 112 1.53 12.38 -24.59
N VAL A 113 1.74 11.21 -23.98
CA VAL A 113 0.80 10.08 -24.05
C VAL A 113 -0.20 10.16 -22.89
N PRO A 114 -1.52 10.11 -23.17
CA PRO A 114 -2.54 10.19 -22.13
C PRO A 114 -2.41 9.12 -21.04
N LEU A 115 -2.48 9.59 -19.79
CA LEU A 115 -2.56 8.78 -18.57
C LEU A 115 -4.01 8.81 -18.02
N PRO A 116 -4.45 7.79 -17.26
CA PRO A 116 -5.77 7.81 -16.63
C PRO A 116 -5.79 8.73 -15.40
N ASP A 117 -6.92 9.39 -15.15
CA ASP A 117 -7.15 10.19 -13.94
C ASP A 117 -6.92 9.37 -12.66
N ARG A 118 -7.42 8.14 -12.61
CA ARG A 118 -7.39 7.23 -11.45
C ARG A 118 -6.94 5.83 -11.87
N ALA A 119 -6.16 5.17 -11.02
CA ALA A 119 -5.76 3.78 -11.21
C ALA A 119 -6.90 2.84 -10.78
N VAL A 120 -7.97 2.73 -11.60
CA VAL A 120 -9.15 1.91 -11.31
C VAL A 120 -9.59 1.08 -12.51
N VAL A 121 -10.13 -0.11 -12.28
CA VAL A 121 -10.78 -0.92 -13.32
C VAL A 121 -12.21 -0.39 -13.52
N HIS A 122 -12.36 0.67 -14.32
CA HIS A 122 -13.63 1.41 -14.56
C HIS A 122 -14.87 0.49 -14.66
N SER A 123 -14.81 -0.59 -15.44
CA SER A 123 -15.94 -1.52 -15.64
C SER A 123 -16.34 -2.35 -14.42
N ARG A 124 -15.76 -2.07 -13.24
CA ARG A 124 -16.06 -2.66 -11.93
C ARG A 124 -16.21 -1.59 -10.85
N MET A 125 -16.38 -0.31 -11.24
CA MET A 125 -16.59 0.81 -10.33
C MET A 125 -18.05 1.26 -10.38
N GLU A 126 -18.68 1.40 -9.22
CA GLU A 126 -20.05 1.92 -9.09
C GLU A 126 -20.12 2.86 -7.88
N ASN A 127 -20.54 4.11 -8.08
CA ASN A 127 -20.75 5.09 -6.99
C ASN A 127 -19.56 5.17 -6.00
N SER A 128 -18.33 5.21 -6.53
CA SER A 128 -17.09 5.02 -5.75
C SER A 128 -15.98 6.02 -6.11
N ASP A 129 -16.33 7.26 -6.47
CA ASP A 129 -15.40 8.17 -7.17
C ASP A 129 -14.19 8.63 -6.34
N TYR A 130 -14.33 8.67 -5.02
CA TYR A 130 -13.26 9.05 -4.08
C TYR A 130 -12.39 7.84 -3.70
N THR A 131 -12.04 7.01 -4.68
CA THR A 131 -11.19 5.81 -4.51
C THR A 131 -10.12 5.74 -5.59
N ASN A 132 -9.01 5.04 -5.32
CA ASN A 132 -7.89 4.93 -6.25
C ASN A 132 -7.00 3.71 -5.95
N GLY A 133 -6.45 3.08 -6.98
CA GLY A 133 -5.78 1.77 -6.88
C GLY A 133 -6.78 0.63 -6.63
N ILE A 134 -7.85 0.54 -7.43
CA ILE A 134 -9.01 -0.34 -7.16
C ILE A 134 -9.29 -1.30 -8.32
N THR A 135 -9.40 -2.60 -8.01
CA THR A 135 -9.73 -3.66 -8.98
C THR A 135 -11.23 -3.92 -9.12
N GLY A 136 -12.04 -3.33 -8.23
CA GLY A 136 -13.49 -3.24 -8.28
C GLY A 136 -14.07 -2.74 -6.95
N ALA A 137 -15.02 -1.79 -6.99
CA ALA A 137 -15.68 -1.27 -5.80
C ALA A 137 -17.10 -0.72 -6.08
N LYS A 138 -18.00 -0.90 -5.11
CA LYS A 138 -19.40 -0.42 -5.13
C LYS A 138 -19.69 0.41 -3.88
N ASN A 139 -20.29 1.59 -4.04
CA ASN A 139 -20.64 2.51 -2.95
C ASN A 139 -19.48 2.90 -2.00
N CYS A 140 -18.22 2.85 -2.46
CA CYS A 140 -17.04 2.99 -1.60
C CYS A 140 -16.50 4.43 -1.52
N TYR A 141 -16.08 4.88 -0.33
CA TYR A 141 -15.61 6.25 -0.10
C TYR A 141 -14.28 6.32 0.67
N LEU A 142 -13.25 6.92 0.07
CA LEU A 142 -11.87 6.97 0.60
C LEU A 142 -11.31 5.57 0.94
N ILE A 143 -11.61 4.61 0.06
CA ILE A 143 -10.97 3.30 -0.02
C ILE A 143 -9.83 3.38 -1.05
N PHE A 144 -8.66 2.84 -0.71
CA PHE A 144 -7.47 2.88 -1.56
C PHE A 144 -6.77 1.52 -1.65
N ALA A 145 -6.10 1.20 -2.76
CA ALA A 145 -5.29 -0.03 -2.90
C ALA A 145 -6.00 -1.32 -2.45
N SER A 146 -7.23 -1.52 -2.91
CA SER A 146 -8.19 -2.52 -2.39
C SER A 146 -8.95 -3.22 -3.53
N SER A 147 -9.57 -4.35 -3.22
CA SER A 147 -10.13 -5.27 -4.19
C SER A 147 -11.50 -5.80 -3.77
N ARG A 148 -12.49 -5.67 -4.67
CA ARG A 148 -13.84 -6.26 -4.55
C ARG A 148 -14.58 -5.81 -3.28
N ASN A 149 -14.68 -4.50 -3.07
CA ASN A 149 -15.29 -3.92 -1.86
C ASN A 149 -16.70 -3.38 -2.13
N GLU A 150 -17.61 -3.54 -1.18
CA GLU A 150 -19.00 -3.06 -1.29
C GLU A 150 -19.43 -2.35 0.01
N ASP A 151 -20.02 -1.16 -0.13
CA ASP A 151 -20.52 -0.35 0.99
C ASP A 151 -19.43 0.04 2.03
N CYS A 152 -18.16 0.14 1.61
CA CYS A 152 -17.01 0.37 2.50
C CYS A 152 -16.51 1.84 2.53
N MET A 153 -16.05 2.28 3.71
CA MET A 153 -15.50 3.63 3.94
C MET A 153 -14.11 3.59 4.59
N PHE A 154 -13.32 4.66 4.36
CA PHE A 154 -12.06 5.00 5.04
C PHE A 154 -11.08 3.84 5.28
N GLY A 155 -10.46 3.33 4.21
CA GLY A 155 -9.61 2.15 4.33
C GLY A 155 -8.53 2.00 3.26
N GLN A 156 -7.61 1.08 3.52
CA GLN A 156 -6.56 0.68 2.59
C GLN A 156 -6.32 -0.83 2.71
N TYR A 157 -5.88 -1.48 1.62
CA TYR A 157 -5.58 -2.94 1.58
C TYR A 157 -6.74 -3.83 2.06
N LEU A 158 -7.96 -3.55 1.59
CA LEU A 158 -9.15 -4.35 1.87
C LEU A 158 -9.40 -5.36 0.73
N ILE A 159 -9.70 -6.62 1.05
CA ILE A 159 -10.00 -7.66 0.06
C ILE A 159 -11.34 -8.32 0.43
N ASP A 160 -12.29 -8.35 -0.52
CA ASP A 160 -13.62 -8.98 -0.36
C ASP A 160 -14.35 -8.58 0.94
N CYS A 161 -14.26 -7.28 1.27
CA CYS A 161 -14.84 -6.70 2.48
C CYS A 161 -16.14 -5.93 2.21
N ARG A 162 -17.11 -6.03 3.12
CA ARG A 162 -18.42 -5.39 3.02
C ARG A 162 -18.83 -4.61 4.28
N ASN A 163 -19.42 -3.42 4.12
CA ASN A 163 -19.87 -2.57 5.23
C ASN A 163 -18.76 -2.27 6.28
N VAL A 164 -17.50 -2.21 5.85
CA VAL A 164 -16.33 -1.90 6.70
C VAL A 164 -16.08 -0.40 6.67
N VAL A 165 -15.94 0.24 7.84
CA VAL A 165 -15.91 1.72 7.93
C VAL A 165 -14.57 2.30 8.37
N GLU A 166 -13.70 1.55 9.06
CA GLU A 166 -12.30 1.93 9.29
C GLU A 166 -11.40 0.69 9.44
N CYS A 167 -10.64 0.35 8.39
CA CYS A 167 -9.65 -0.75 8.39
C CYS A 167 -8.40 -0.42 7.56
N VAL A 168 -7.24 -0.96 7.95
CA VAL A 168 -5.96 -0.86 7.21
C VAL A 168 -5.42 -2.19 6.68
N CYS A 169 -5.96 -3.30 7.16
CA CYS A 169 -5.81 -4.64 6.59
C CYS A 169 -7.08 -5.39 6.97
N ALA A 170 -7.86 -5.86 6.00
CA ALA A 170 -8.99 -6.74 6.23
C ALA A 170 -9.23 -7.65 5.03
N ILE A 171 -9.45 -8.93 5.29
CA ILE A 171 -9.73 -9.96 4.27
C ILE A 171 -11.01 -10.70 4.66
N ASN A 172 -11.96 -10.82 3.73
CA ASN A 172 -13.26 -11.48 3.91
C ASN A 172 -14.08 -10.98 5.13
N CYS A 173 -13.96 -9.70 5.48
CA CYS A 173 -14.57 -9.15 6.70
C CYS A 173 -15.87 -8.37 6.44
N GLU A 174 -16.83 -8.49 7.37
CA GLU A 174 -18.07 -7.71 7.36
C GLU A 174 -18.31 -6.94 8.66
N LEU A 175 -18.90 -5.74 8.56
CA LEU A 175 -19.33 -4.88 9.69
C LEU A 175 -18.23 -4.43 10.66
N CYS A 176 -16.95 -4.59 10.32
CA CYS A 176 -15.82 -4.21 11.20
C CYS A 176 -15.61 -2.69 11.30
N PHE A 177 -15.25 -2.22 12.51
CA PHE A 177 -14.95 -0.83 12.82
C PHE A 177 -13.65 -0.66 13.61
N ASP A 178 -12.83 0.32 13.22
CA ASP A 178 -11.62 0.72 13.96
C ASP A 178 -10.64 -0.45 14.14
N CYS A 179 -10.50 -1.28 13.10
CA CYS A 179 -9.78 -2.54 13.13
C CYS A 179 -8.46 -2.53 12.34
N GLU A 180 -7.57 -3.45 12.70
CA GLU A 180 -6.19 -3.51 12.20
C GLU A 180 -5.72 -4.97 12.10
N ASP A 181 -5.54 -5.48 10.87
CA ASP A 181 -5.17 -6.88 10.59
C ASP A 181 -6.19 -7.90 11.11
N VAL A 182 -7.32 -7.96 10.40
CA VAL A 182 -8.44 -8.86 10.71
C VAL A 182 -8.80 -9.73 9.51
N HIS A 183 -8.99 -11.03 9.75
CA HIS A 183 -9.17 -12.05 8.70
C HIS A 183 -10.39 -12.92 9.00
N ASP A 184 -11.30 -13.07 8.05
CA ASP A 184 -12.55 -13.83 8.18
C ASP A 184 -13.40 -13.41 9.41
N CYS A 185 -13.40 -12.11 9.76
CA CYS A 185 -14.02 -11.58 10.98
C CYS A 185 -15.34 -10.83 10.71
N TYR A 186 -16.24 -10.85 11.70
CA TYR A 186 -17.60 -10.29 11.59
C TYR A 186 -17.93 -9.37 12.79
N ASN A 187 -18.42 -8.15 12.53
CA ASN A 187 -18.90 -7.23 13.58
C ASN A 187 -17.89 -6.98 14.72
N LEU A 188 -16.59 -6.92 14.39
CA LEU A 188 -15.55 -6.54 15.36
C LEU A 188 -15.44 -5.02 15.50
N LYS A 189 -15.20 -4.54 16.72
CA LYS A 189 -14.96 -3.11 16.99
C LYS A 189 -13.72 -2.89 17.85
N PHE A 190 -12.83 -2.00 17.42
CA PHE A 190 -11.60 -1.61 18.15
C PHE A 190 -10.60 -2.77 18.35
N SER A 191 -10.56 -3.72 17.41
CA SER A 191 -9.82 -4.98 17.53
C SER A 191 -8.65 -5.08 16.56
N SER A 192 -7.57 -5.76 16.96
CA SER A 192 -6.39 -5.98 16.11
C SER A 192 -5.91 -7.43 16.10
N HIS A 193 -5.22 -7.84 15.04
CA HIS A 193 -4.60 -9.17 14.90
C HIS A 193 -5.58 -10.33 15.17
N CYS A 194 -6.79 -10.26 14.61
CA CYS A 194 -7.86 -11.21 14.89
C CYS A 194 -8.18 -12.11 13.68
N ILE A 195 -8.40 -13.39 13.94
CA ILE A 195 -8.69 -14.39 12.89
C ILE A 195 -9.95 -15.16 13.25
N SER A 196 -10.93 -15.19 12.34
CA SER A 196 -12.21 -15.91 12.52
C SER A 196 -13.00 -15.51 13.78
N CYS A 197 -12.93 -14.25 14.19
CA CYS A 197 -13.59 -13.73 15.40
C CYS A 197 -14.88 -12.95 15.07
N SER A 198 -15.88 -13.00 15.96
CA SER A 198 -17.20 -12.41 15.72
C SER A 198 -17.80 -11.63 16.91
N ASP A 199 -18.64 -10.64 16.62
CA ASP A 199 -19.52 -9.95 17.58
C ASP A 199 -18.80 -9.48 18.86
N SER A 200 -17.60 -8.90 18.70
CA SER A 200 -16.67 -8.65 19.80
C SER A 200 -15.99 -7.28 19.76
N TYR A 201 -15.58 -6.81 20.95
CA TYR A 201 -15.05 -5.47 21.17
C TYR A 201 -13.66 -5.54 21.81
N PHE A 202 -12.73 -4.68 21.40
CA PHE A 202 -11.41 -4.56 22.00
C PHE A 202 -10.68 -5.91 22.11
N LEU A 203 -10.44 -6.58 20.97
CA LEU A 203 -9.66 -7.82 20.93
C LEU A 203 -8.22 -7.58 20.46
N SER A 204 -7.27 -8.39 20.95
CA SER A 204 -5.90 -8.42 20.42
C SER A 204 -5.36 -9.86 20.36
N ASN A 205 -4.81 -10.25 19.21
CA ASN A 205 -4.25 -11.59 18.97
C ASN A 205 -5.26 -12.75 19.21
N CYS A 206 -6.56 -12.51 19.01
CA CYS A 206 -7.59 -13.51 19.25
C CYS A 206 -7.88 -14.36 18.01
N VAL A 207 -8.13 -15.67 18.22
CA VAL A 207 -8.47 -16.63 17.17
C VAL A 207 -9.78 -17.33 17.50
N GLY A 208 -10.72 -17.38 16.56
CA GLY A 208 -11.96 -18.16 16.68
C GLY A 208 -12.87 -17.77 17.85
N CYS A 209 -12.78 -16.53 18.35
CA CYS A 209 -13.51 -16.07 19.53
C CYS A 209 -14.80 -15.33 19.16
N SER A 210 -15.88 -15.50 19.93
CA SER A 210 -17.15 -14.78 19.73
C SER A 210 -17.69 -14.13 21.00
N ASN A 211 -18.47 -13.05 20.89
CA ASN A 211 -19.11 -12.41 22.05
C ASN A 211 -18.09 -12.09 23.17
N CYS A 212 -16.97 -11.45 22.83
CA CYS A 212 -15.88 -11.14 23.75
C CYS A 212 -15.69 -9.62 23.90
N PHE A 213 -15.17 -9.18 25.04
CA PHE A 213 -14.86 -7.77 25.33
C PHE A 213 -13.50 -7.62 26.01
N GLY A 214 -12.58 -6.84 25.45
CA GLY A 214 -11.30 -6.51 26.12
C GLY A 214 -10.29 -7.66 26.18
N CYS A 215 -10.48 -8.73 25.39
CA CYS A 215 -9.70 -9.96 25.50
C CYS A 215 -8.39 -9.93 24.69
N VAL A 216 -7.38 -10.65 25.19
CA VAL A 216 -6.02 -10.68 24.64
C VAL A 216 -5.49 -12.10 24.60
N ASN A 217 -4.88 -12.50 23.48
CA ASN A 217 -4.25 -13.81 23.27
C ASN A 217 -5.19 -15.03 23.52
N LEU A 218 -6.51 -14.89 23.28
CA LEU A 218 -7.47 -16.00 23.44
C LEU A 218 -7.66 -16.83 22.16
N SER A 219 -7.91 -18.12 22.35
CA SER A 219 -8.26 -19.07 21.28
C SER A 219 -9.58 -19.78 21.58
N HIS A 220 -10.50 -19.80 20.62
CA HIS A 220 -11.75 -20.58 20.62
C HIS A 220 -12.64 -20.40 21.87
N GLN A 221 -12.76 -19.17 22.38
CA GLN A 221 -13.62 -18.84 23.54
C GLN A 221 -14.88 -18.06 23.16
N GLU A 222 -15.92 -18.14 23.99
CA GLU A 222 -17.11 -17.29 23.92
C GLU A 222 -17.49 -16.68 25.28
N TYR A 223 -18.17 -15.52 25.24
CA TYR A 223 -18.66 -14.79 26.43
C TYR A 223 -17.56 -14.38 27.43
N CYS A 224 -16.37 -14.02 26.94
CA CYS A 224 -15.27 -13.55 27.79
C CYS A 224 -15.25 -12.03 27.96
N PHE A 225 -14.83 -11.55 29.14
CA PHE A 225 -14.70 -10.13 29.46
C PHE A 225 -13.36 -9.88 30.17
N TYR A 226 -12.40 -9.23 29.51
CA TYR A 226 -10.99 -9.14 29.97
C TYR A 226 -10.42 -10.52 30.36
N ASN A 227 -10.50 -11.48 29.44
CA ASN A 227 -10.14 -12.89 29.58
C ASN A 227 -10.86 -13.69 30.69
N GLU A 228 -11.76 -13.08 31.47
CA GLU A 228 -12.65 -13.79 32.40
C GLU A 228 -13.79 -14.47 31.60
N PRO A 229 -13.94 -15.81 31.62
CA PRO A 229 -15.09 -16.47 31.00
C PRO A 229 -16.34 -16.30 31.87
N LEU A 230 -17.45 -15.89 31.26
CA LEU A 230 -18.72 -15.61 31.94
C LEU A 230 -19.85 -16.50 31.44
N SER A 231 -20.97 -16.55 32.18
CA SER A 231 -22.23 -16.96 31.54
C SER A 231 -22.69 -15.89 30.54
N LYS A 232 -23.49 -16.31 29.55
CA LYS A 232 -24.06 -15.41 28.54
C LYS A 232 -24.82 -14.23 29.15
N ASP A 233 -25.60 -14.47 30.20
CA ASP A 233 -26.41 -13.43 30.84
C ASP A 233 -25.54 -12.43 31.62
N GLU A 234 -24.46 -12.88 32.25
CA GLU A 234 -23.46 -12.01 32.89
C GLU A 234 -22.68 -11.18 31.85
N TYR A 235 -22.26 -11.80 30.74
CA TYR A 235 -21.60 -11.08 29.65
C TYR A 235 -22.51 -9.99 29.07
N LEU A 236 -23.75 -10.32 28.73
CA LEU A 236 -24.72 -9.35 28.21
C LEU A 236 -25.04 -8.25 29.23
N SER A 237 -25.12 -8.59 30.53
CA SER A 237 -25.30 -7.62 31.61
C SER A 237 -24.12 -6.65 31.73
N ARG A 238 -22.87 -7.15 31.68
CA ARG A 238 -21.67 -6.29 31.66
C ARG A 238 -21.61 -5.43 30.40
N LEU A 239 -21.86 -6.01 29.22
CA LEU A 239 -21.81 -5.31 27.93
C LEU A 239 -22.85 -4.18 27.84
N ASN A 240 -24.08 -4.40 28.31
CA ASN A 240 -25.12 -3.37 28.40
C ASN A 240 -24.77 -2.22 29.36
N GLY A 241 -23.78 -2.40 30.23
CA GLY A 241 -23.24 -1.35 31.11
C GLY A 241 -22.12 -0.51 30.48
N ILE A 242 -21.66 -0.84 29.27
CA ILE A 242 -20.56 -0.12 28.61
C ILE A 242 -21.12 0.96 27.67
N GLU A 243 -20.91 2.22 28.03
CA GLU A 243 -21.24 3.34 27.15
C GLU A 243 -20.09 3.59 26.15
N LEU A 244 -20.34 3.27 24.88
CA LEU A 244 -19.41 3.52 23.76
C LEU A 244 -19.83 4.69 22.87
N GLY A 245 -21.02 5.26 23.06
CA GLY A 245 -21.58 6.38 22.30
C GLY A 245 -21.03 7.75 22.70
N SER A 246 -20.38 7.84 23.86
CA SER A 246 -19.65 9.02 24.36
C SER A 246 -18.19 9.02 23.88
N PHE A 247 -17.70 10.15 23.36
CA PHE A 247 -16.30 10.32 22.96
C PHE A 247 -15.34 10.22 24.14
N VAL A 248 -15.69 10.81 25.30
CA VAL A 248 -14.90 10.66 26.53
C VAL A 248 -14.86 9.21 27.03
N GLN A 249 -16.00 8.50 27.08
CA GLN A 249 -16.01 7.13 27.57
C GLN A 249 -15.32 6.14 26.61
N LEU A 250 -15.54 6.27 25.29
CA LEU A 250 -14.81 5.47 24.30
C LEU A 250 -13.30 5.70 24.38
N LYS A 251 -12.86 6.94 24.63
CA LYS A 251 -11.44 7.27 24.83
C LYS A 251 -10.88 6.62 26.09
N HIS A 252 -11.64 6.56 27.19
CA HIS A 252 -11.24 5.85 28.41
C HIS A 252 -11.19 4.34 28.20
N ALA A 253 -12.19 3.74 27.55
CA ALA A 253 -12.21 2.30 27.24
C ALA A 253 -11.00 1.88 26.36
N LYS A 254 -10.64 2.70 25.36
CA LYS A 254 -9.42 2.51 24.57
C LYS A 254 -8.15 2.56 25.40
N ALA A 255 -8.03 3.53 26.32
CA ALA A 255 -6.86 3.64 27.20
C ALA A 255 -6.76 2.45 28.16
N GLN A 256 -7.86 2.08 28.82
CA GLN A 256 -7.94 0.91 29.71
C GLN A 256 -7.56 -0.39 28.98
N PHE A 257 -8.03 -0.58 27.74
CA PHE A 257 -7.63 -1.74 26.94
C PHE A 257 -6.15 -1.73 26.56
N GLN A 258 -5.57 -0.56 26.24
CA GLN A 258 -4.13 -0.44 25.97
C GLN A 258 -3.28 -0.73 27.21
N GLU A 259 -3.70 -0.27 28.40
CA GLU A 259 -3.05 -0.58 29.69
C GLU A 259 -3.19 -2.06 30.07
N TYR A 260 -4.31 -2.70 29.71
CA TYR A 260 -4.50 -4.15 29.87
C TYR A 260 -3.58 -4.94 28.91
N PHE A 261 -3.59 -4.61 27.62
CA PHE A 261 -2.76 -5.26 26.59
C PHE A 261 -1.25 -5.19 26.85
N GLN A 262 -0.76 -4.14 27.53
CA GLN A 262 0.66 -4.03 27.90
C GLN A 262 1.11 -5.14 28.87
N GLN A 263 0.20 -5.70 29.67
CA GLN A 263 0.48 -6.77 30.64
C GLN A 263 0.64 -8.15 29.96
N PHE A 264 0.31 -8.26 28.68
CA PHE A 264 0.38 -9.52 27.93
C PHE A 264 1.65 -9.63 27.08
N PRO A 265 2.20 -10.86 26.94
CA PRO A 265 3.25 -11.13 25.99
C PRO A 265 2.76 -10.96 24.55
N ILE A 266 3.69 -10.60 23.67
CA ILE A 266 3.49 -10.54 22.22
C ILE A 266 4.54 -11.39 21.48
N LYS A 267 4.22 -11.76 20.23
CA LYS A 267 5.13 -12.46 19.32
C LYS A 267 6.27 -11.55 18.88
N SER A 268 7.48 -12.10 18.71
CA SER A 268 8.66 -11.37 18.22
C SER A 268 8.53 -10.85 16.79
N TYR A 269 7.68 -11.49 15.98
CA TYR A 269 7.24 -11.00 14.68
C TYR A 269 5.75 -11.34 14.49
N PHE A 270 5.07 -10.59 13.63
CA PHE A 270 3.75 -10.98 13.14
C PHE A 270 3.92 -11.88 11.92
N GLY A 271 3.19 -13.00 11.83
CA GLY A 271 3.33 -13.98 10.74
C GLY A 271 3.09 -15.43 11.17
N ARG A 272 3.39 -16.37 10.28
CA ARG A 272 3.41 -17.83 10.49
C ARG A 272 4.46 -18.51 9.59
N GLN A 273 5.17 -19.51 10.09
CA GLN A 273 6.08 -20.37 9.31
C GLN A 273 7.17 -19.60 8.52
N ALA A 274 7.88 -18.70 9.19
CA ALA A 274 9.03 -17.98 8.63
C ALA A 274 10.36 -18.61 9.09
N TYR A 275 11.15 -19.14 8.14
CA TYR A 275 12.47 -19.71 8.38
C TYR A 275 13.58 -18.75 7.90
N GLU A 276 14.59 -18.49 8.73
CA GLU A 276 15.78 -17.65 8.45
C GLU A 276 15.49 -16.28 7.78
N SER A 277 14.29 -15.73 7.98
CA SER A 277 13.76 -14.56 7.26
C SER A 277 13.66 -13.32 8.16
N THR A 278 13.68 -12.11 7.55
CA THR A 278 13.67 -10.84 8.29
C THR A 278 12.64 -9.84 7.73
N GLY A 279 11.71 -9.41 8.58
CA GLY A 279 10.59 -8.51 8.23
C GLY A 279 9.44 -8.59 9.23
N ASN A 280 8.28 -8.01 8.86
CA ASN A 280 6.98 -8.21 9.53
C ASN A 280 6.00 -8.91 8.57
N TYR A 281 4.97 -9.56 9.12
CA TYR A 281 3.88 -10.26 8.41
C TYR A 281 4.42 -11.26 7.36
N LEU A 282 5.23 -12.20 7.85
CA LEU A 282 5.84 -13.25 7.03
C LEU A 282 4.99 -14.52 7.06
N TYR A 283 4.62 -15.04 5.90
CA TYR A 283 3.86 -16.29 5.76
C TYR A 283 4.58 -17.22 4.78
N ASN A 284 4.88 -18.46 5.20
CA ASN A 284 5.53 -19.50 4.37
C ASN A 284 6.88 -19.07 3.72
N THR A 285 7.76 -18.38 4.46
CA THR A 285 8.98 -17.78 3.87
C THR A 285 10.28 -18.50 4.24
N LYS A 286 11.25 -18.44 3.33
CA LYS A 286 12.65 -18.85 3.53
C LYS A 286 13.60 -17.82 2.91
N ASN A 287 14.79 -17.64 3.51
CA ASN A 287 15.91 -16.83 2.98
C ASN A 287 15.67 -15.32 2.65
N CYS A 288 14.60 -14.67 3.12
CA CYS A 288 14.25 -13.31 2.69
C CYS A 288 14.92 -12.17 3.50
N LYS A 289 15.36 -11.09 2.81
CA LYS A 289 15.92 -9.88 3.45
C LYS A 289 15.28 -8.57 2.99
N SER A 290 14.82 -7.79 3.98
CA SER A 290 14.07 -6.52 3.80
C SER A 290 12.72 -6.68 3.10
N SER A 291 11.87 -7.61 3.57
CA SER A 291 10.58 -7.94 2.95
C SER A 291 9.39 -7.64 3.88
N TYR A 292 8.31 -7.11 3.30
CA TYR A 292 7.10 -6.70 4.02
C TYR A 292 5.89 -6.66 3.05
N PHE A 293 4.97 -7.60 2.85
CA PHE A 293 4.56 -8.85 3.50
C PHE A 293 4.29 -9.83 2.33
N VAL A 294 4.75 -11.07 2.36
CA VAL A 294 4.90 -11.87 1.12
C VAL A 294 4.34 -13.29 1.26
N SER A 295 3.78 -13.82 0.16
CA SER A 295 3.36 -15.22 -0.01
C SER A 295 4.22 -15.96 -1.04
N ASP A 296 4.48 -17.25 -0.78
CA ASP A 296 5.13 -18.24 -1.65
C ASP A 296 6.43 -17.76 -2.36
N GLY A 297 7.46 -17.43 -1.56
CA GLY A 297 8.71 -16.82 -2.04
C GLY A 297 10.02 -17.55 -1.71
N GLU A 298 10.88 -17.72 -2.72
CA GLU A 298 12.32 -18.03 -2.62
C GLU A 298 13.06 -17.50 -3.87
N ASP A 299 14.19 -16.76 -3.83
CA ASP A 299 14.77 -15.92 -2.78
C ASP A 299 14.62 -14.42 -3.19
N LEU A 300 14.58 -13.47 -2.26
CA LEU A 300 14.20 -12.07 -2.54
C LEU A 300 15.01 -11.06 -1.70
N GLU A 301 15.37 -9.89 -2.26
CA GLU A 301 15.89 -8.75 -1.46
C GLU A 301 15.18 -7.41 -1.75
N HIS A 302 14.74 -6.73 -0.67
CA HIS A 302 14.14 -5.39 -0.61
C HIS A 302 12.77 -5.21 -1.29
N CYS A 303 11.77 -5.99 -0.86
CA CYS A 303 10.42 -6.02 -1.45
C CYS A 303 9.33 -5.42 -0.53
N ILE A 304 8.24 -4.89 -1.11
CA ILE A 304 7.00 -4.58 -0.36
C ILE A 304 5.77 -5.17 -1.10
N CYS A 305 4.93 -5.94 -0.39
CA CYS A 305 4.08 -7.07 -0.83
C CYS A 305 4.19 -7.65 -2.24
N VAL A 306 4.27 -8.99 -2.26
CA VAL A 306 4.40 -9.88 -3.42
C VAL A 306 3.56 -11.14 -3.17
N ASP A 307 3.00 -11.76 -4.21
CA ASP A 307 2.40 -13.09 -4.12
C ASP A 307 2.93 -14.03 -5.24
N GLY A 308 3.33 -15.25 -4.85
CA GLY A 308 3.75 -16.35 -5.73
C GLY A 308 5.13 -16.24 -6.40
N ALA A 309 6.16 -15.66 -5.76
CA ALA A 309 7.39 -15.21 -6.45
C ALA A 309 8.66 -16.11 -6.36
N LYS A 310 9.28 -16.44 -7.50
CA LYS A 310 10.51 -17.28 -7.57
C LYS A 310 11.80 -16.63 -8.07
N ASN A 311 11.91 -15.30 -7.94
CA ASN A 311 13.04 -14.54 -7.36
C ASN A 311 13.13 -13.08 -7.90
N SER A 312 13.60 -12.12 -7.07
CA SER A 312 13.33 -10.67 -7.29
C SER A 312 14.22 -9.70 -6.50
N ILE A 313 14.58 -8.55 -7.12
CA ILE A 313 15.15 -7.33 -6.50
C ILE A 313 14.84 -6.10 -7.38
N CYS A 314 13.90 -5.18 -7.11
CA CYS A 314 12.90 -5.03 -6.06
C CYS A 314 11.49 -4.92 -6.71
N TYR A 315 10.43 -5.13 -5.92
CA TYR A 315 9.03 -5.22 -6.39
C TYR A 315 8.09 -4.45 -5.46
N THR A 316 6.98 -3.90 -6.00
CA THR A 316 5.91 -3.38 -5.15
C THR A 316 4.46 -3.59 -5.64
N TYR A 317 3.65 -4.32 -4.86
CA TYR A 317 2.26 -3.99 -4.46
C TYR A 317 0.95 -4.28 -5.26
N TYR A 318 0.86 -5.41 -5.96
CA TYR A 318 -0.13 -6.50 -5.79
C TYR A 318 0.27 -7.55 -6.86
N GLY A 319 0.20 -8.83 -6.57
CA GLY A 319 0.57 -9.88 -7.52
C GLY A 319 -0.17 -11.20 -7.31
N ASN A 320 0.11 -12.13 -8.23
CA ASN A 320 -0.15 -13.57 -8.17
C ASN A 320 0.82 -14.23 -9.19
N ASP A 321 1.39 -15.40 -8.87
CA ASP A 321 2.23 -16.26 -9.74
C ASP A 321 3.34 -15.52 -10.52
N SER A 322 4.55 -15.34 -9.94
CA SER A 322 5.58 -14.40 -10.45
C SER A 322 7.01 -14.95 -10.62
N GLU A 323 7.66 -14.72 -11.76
CA GLU A 323 9.14 -14.81 -11.88
C GLU A 323 9.69 -13.96 -13.07
N LEU A 324 10.93 -13.45 -13.12
CA LEU A 324 12.05 -13.33 -12.16
C LEU A 324 12.41 -11.83 -12.11
N ILE A 325 11.70 -11.04 -11.31
CA ILE A 325 11.38 -9.63 -11.64
C ILE A 325 12.42 -8.60 -11.15
N TYR A 326 12.67 -7.55 -11.95
CA TYR A 326 13.85 -6.68 -11.73
C TYR A 326 13.79 -5.31 -12.48
N ASN A 327 13.12 -4.22 -12.06
CA ASN A 327 12.34 -3.87 -10.87
C ASN A 327 10.93 -3.42 -11.31
N THR A 328 9.93 -3.42 -10.41
CA THR A 328 8.51 -3.25 -10.81
C THR A 328 7.64 -2.45 -9.85
N GLY A 329 6.91 -1.46 -10.37
CA GLY A 329 5.98 -0.59 -9.63
C GLY A 329 4.61 -1.21 -9.26
N ASN A 330 4.16 -2.27 -9.96
CA ASN A 330 2.99 -3.11 -9.68
C ASN A 330 2.84 -4.19 -10.79
N SER A 331 2.43 -5.44 -10.48
CA SER A 331 2.05 -6.43 -11.51
C SER A 331 1.42 -7.74 -11.03
N GLY A 332 0.26 -8.11 -11.60
CA GLY A 332 -0.37 -9.44 -11.56
C GLY A 332 -1.40 -9.60 -12.71
N ASP A 333 -2.07 -10.74 -12.89
CA ASP A 333 -1.83 -12.07 -12.33
C ASP A 333 -1.07 -12.94 -13.36
N GLY A 334 -0.18 -13.84 -12.93
CA GLY A 334 0.57 -14.74 -13.84
C GLY A 334 1.77 -14.06 -14.51
N ALA A 335 2.61 -13.37 -13.73
CA ALA A 335 3.65 -12.47 -14.21
C ALA A 335 4.95 -13.18 -14.66
N TYR A 336 5.23 -13.14 -15.97
CA TYR A 336 6.52 -13.52 -16.55
C TYR A 336 6.83 -12.67 -17.81
N ASN A 337 7.95 -11.96 -17.94
CA ASN A 337 8.97 -11.57 -16.97
C ASN A 337 9.35 -10.09 -17.29
N LEU A 338 9.75 -9.31 -16.27
CA LEU A 338 9.62 -7.84 -16.30
C LEU A 338 10.86 -7.10 -15.78
N LYS A 339 11.28 -6.02 -16.46
CA LYS A 339 12.39 -5.16 -16.02
C LYS A 339 12.15 -3.65 -16.13
N PHE A 340 12.54 -2.95 -15.06
CA PHE A 340 12.53 -1.49 -14.88
C PHE A 340 11.20 -0.79 -15.29
N CYS A 341 10.06 -1.35 -14.86
CA CYS A 341 8.72 -1.05 -15.38
C CYS A 341 7.71 -0.53 -14.32
N VAL A 342 6.58 0.03 -14.77
CA VAL A 342 5.39 0.49 -14.01
C VAL A 342 4.17 0.40 -14.95
N ASP A 343 2.90 0.49 -14.56
CA ASP A 343 2.16 -0.37 -13.62
C ASP A 343 1.41 -1.36 -14.55
N CYS A 344 1.57 -2.68 -14.35
CA CYS A 344 1.38 -3.67 -15.43
C CYS A 344 0.37 -4.79 -15.10
N TRP A 345 -0.86 -4.66 -15.62
CA TRP A 345 -1.97 -5.60 -15.45
C TRP A 345 -2.85 -5.69 -16.70
N PRO A 346 -3.63 -6.76 -16.90
CA PRO A 346 -3.29 -8.17 -16.74
C PRO A 346 -2.60 -8.72 -18.01
N THR A 347 -2.13 -9.98 -17.95
CA THR A 347 -1.66 -10.80 -19.09
C THR A 347 -0.53 -10.23 -19.98
N CYS A 348 0.26 -9.29 -19.46
CA CYS A 348 1.44 -8.73 -20.13
C CYS A 348 2.68 -9.64 -20.00
N SER A 349 3.56 -9.62 -21.00
CA SER A 349 4.86 -10.35 -20.98
C SER A 349 5.97 -9.57 -21.68
N ASP A 350 7.23 -9.86 -21.35
CA ASP A 350 8.42 -9.36 -22.05
C ASP A 350 8.43 -7.82 -22.20
N LEU A 351 8.31 -7.10 -21.07
CA LEU A 351 8.29 -5.64 -21.02
C LEU A 351 9.56 -5.08 -20.35
N GLU A 352 10.21 -4.12 -21.02
CA GLU A 352 11.31 -3.32 -20.47
C GLU A 352 10.99 -1.82 -20.55
N TYR A 353 11.26 -1.07 -19.46
CA TYR A 353 11.03 0.39 -19.38
C TYR A 353 9.65 0.87 -19.85
N CYS A 354 8.60 0.08 -19.64
CA CYS A 354 7.24 0.49 -19.97
C CYS A 354 6.55 1.17 -18.77
N MET A 355 5.66 2.13 -19.04
CA MET A 355 4.76 2.78 -18.07
C MET A 355 3.29 2.57 -18.46
N PHE A 356 2.42 2.37 -17.47
CA PHE A 356 0.95 2.24 -17.61
C PHE A 356 0.51 1.35 -18.80
N THR A 357 1.27 0.28 -19.07
CA THR A 357 1.13 -0.57 -20.26
C THR A 357 0.43 -1.87 -19.87
N GLY A 358 -0.89 -1.90 -20.08
CA GLY A 358 -1.77 -2.94 -19.55
C GLY A 358 -2.61 -3.67 -20.62
N TYR A 359 -3.38 -4.65 -20.16
CA TYR A 359 -4.30 -5.47 -20.95
C TYR A 359 -3.62 -6.20 -22.12
N GLY A 360 -2.69 -7.11 -21.81
CA GLY A 360 -2.20 -8.10 -22.78
C GLY A 360 -1.17 -7.59 -23.80
N SER A 361 -0.44 -6.52 -23.50
CA SER A 361 0.68 -6.04 -24.31
C SER A 361 1.92 -6.92 -24.11
N GLN A 362 2.67 -7.22 -25.18
CA GLN A 362 3.79 -8.17 -25.14
C GLN A 362 4.98 -7.74 -25.99
N ASN A 363 6.22 -8.03 -25.55
CA ASN A 363 7.45 -7.70 -26.31
C ASN A 363 7.50 -6.21 -26.67
N CYS A 364 7.59 -5.35 -25.65
CA CYS A 364 7.60 -3.89 -25.82
C CYS A 364 8.72 -3.23 -24.99
N PHE A 365 9.30 -2.16 -25.52
CA PHE A 365 10.42 -1.43 -24.92
C PHE A 365 10.14 0.08 -24.86
N GLY A 366 10.27 0.69 -23.68
CA GLY A 366 10.14 2.15 -23.56
C GLY A 366 8.77 2.70 -23.93
N CYS A 367 7.69 1.93 -23.72
CA CYS A 367 6.34 2.28 -24.18
C CYS A 367 5.46 2.84 -23.05
N VAL A 368 4.44 3.61 -23.42
CA VAL A 368 3.49 4.26 -22.49
C VAL A 368 2.06 3.99 -22.96
N GLY A 369 1.16 3.58 -22.06
CA GLY A 369 -0.28 3.48 -22.33
C GLY A 369 -0.73 2.41 -23.34
N LEU A 370 0.17 1.55 -23.83
CA LEU A 370 -0.16 0.56 -24.87
C LEU A 370 -1.10 -0.55 -24.36
N LYS A 371 -2.21 -0.76 -25.06
CA LYS A 371 -3.19 -1.85 -24.82
C LYS A 371 -3.09 -2.92 -25.91
N LYS A 372 -3.02 -4.22 -25.56
CA LYS A 372 -2.99 -5.38 -26.48
C LYS A 372 -1.93 -5.31 -27.60
N ALA A 373 -0.89 -4.49 -27.43
CA ALA A 373 0.10 -4.20 -28.47
C ALA A 373 1.24 -5.23 -28.47
N LYS A 374 1.94 -5.38 -29.61
CA LYS A 374 3.12 -6.27 -29.70
C LYS A 374 4.23 -5.68 -30.56
N TYR A 375 5.48 -5.98 -30.18
CA TYR A 375 6.69 -5.59 -30.93
C TYR A 375 6.81 -4.06 -31.12
N CYS A 376 6.72 -3.33 -30.00
CA CYS A 376 6.73 -1.86 -30.00
C CYS A 376 7.96 -1.28 -29.29
N ILE A 377 8.51 -0.19 -29.84
CA ILE A 377 9.61 0.60 -29.21
C ILE A 377 9.20 2.07 -29.27
N LEU A 378 9.20 2.77 -28.13
CA LEU A 378 8.69 4.16 -28.02
C LEU A 378 7.30 4.33 -28.67
N ASN A 379 6.36 3.43 -28.33
CA ASN A 379 5.02 3.26 -28.90
C ASN A 379 4.93 2.96 -30.42
N LYS A 380 5.99 3.11 -31.20
CA LYS A 380 6.02 2.73 -32.61
C LYS A 380 6.02 1.21 -32.74
N GLN A 381 5.13 0.67 -33.57
CA GLN A 381 5.01 -0.77 -33.83
C GLN A 381 5.89 -1.20 -35.01
N TYR A 382 6.56 -2.36 -34.89
CA TYR A 382 7.48 -2.94 -35.86
C TYR A 382 7.06 -4.36 -36.26
N SER A 383 7.59 -4.90 -37.36
CA SER A 383 7.54 -6.36 -37.55
C SER A 383 8.44 -7.06 -36.54
N LYS A 384 8.19 -8.36 -36.28
CA LYS A 384 8.95 -9.15 -35.30
C LYS A 384 10.47 -9.12 -35.53
N THR A 385 10.92 -9.15 -36.79
CA THR A 385 12.35 -9.12 -37.12
C THR A 385 12.95 -7.74 -36.85
N GLU A 386 12.32 -6.69 -37.38
CA GLU A 386 12.77 -5.31 -37.20
C GLU A 386 12.80 -4.89 -35.72
N TYR A 387 11.85 -5.39 -34.92
CA TYR A 387 11.82 -5.21 -33.48
C TYR A 387 13.10 -5.73 -32.81
N PHE A 388 13.48 -7.00 -33.03
CA PHE A 388 14.67 -7.57 -32.39
C PHE A 388 15.98 -6.94 -32.91
N ASP A 389 16.07 -6.61 -34.19
CA ASP A 389 17.25 -5.92 -34.75
C ASP A 389 17.38 -4.47 -34.24
N THR A 390 16.26 -3.77 -34.06
CA THR A 390 16.24 -2.40 -33.50
C THR A 390 16.51 -2.43 -31.99
N LEU A 391 15.85 -3.31 -31.25
CA LEU A 391 16.05 -3.50 -29.81
C LEU A 391 17.51 -3.81 -29.49
N LYS A 392 18.16 -4.71 -30.25
CA LYS A 392 19.60 -5.01 -30.12
C LYS A 392 20.49 -3.77 -30.23
N ARG A 393 20.13 -2.81 -31.11
CA ARG A 393 20.85 -1.53 -31.26
C ARG A 393 20.55 -0.57 -30.12
N VAL A 394 19.29 -0.45 -29.69
CA VAL A 394 18.87 0.37 -28.54
C VAL A 394 19.58 -0.08 -27.26
N LEU A 395 19.57 -1.39 -27.00
CA LEU A 395 20.26 -2.03 -25.87
C LEU A 395 21.79 -1.90 -25.91
N ALA A 396 22.39 -1.71 -27.08
CA ALA A 396 23.81 -1.38 -27.20
C ALA A 396 24.07 0.12 -26.90
N HIS A 397 23.21 1.00 -27.44
CA HIS A 397 23.29 2.44 -27.19
C HIS A 397 23.13 2.78 -25.71
N MET A 398 22.08 2.27 -25.05
CA MET A 398 21.83 2.49 -23.62
C MET A 398 22.92 1.92 -22.68
N ARG A 399 23.66 0.89 -23.13
CA ARG A 399 24.86 0.42 -22.41
C ARG A 399 26.04 1.40 -22.58
N SER A 400 26.17 2.04 -23.74
CA SER A 400 27.22 3.05 -23.98
C SER A 400 26.97 4.40 -23.31
N THR A 401 25.71 4.80 -23.12
CA THR A 401 25.32 5.98 -22.31
C THR A 401 25.32 5.69 -20.81
N GLY A 402 25.30 4.42 -20.40
CA GLY A 402 25.25 4.01 -19.00
C GLY A 402 23.84 4.09 -18.37
N GLU A 403 22.81 4.18 -19.20
CA GLU A 403 21.39 4.19 -18.81
C GLU A 403 20.85 2.79 -18.53
N TYR A 404 21.32 1.77 -19.28
CA TYR A 404 20.80 0.41 -19.16
C TYR A 404 21.13 -0.21 -17.80
N GLY A 405 20.09 -0.60 -17.05
CA GLY A 405 20.21 -1.14 -15.68
C GLY A 405 19.84 -0.13 -14.59
N MET A 406 19.55 1.12 -14.95
CA MET A 406 18.95 2.11 -14.04
C MET A 406 17.42 1.99 -14.05
N PHE A 407 16.77 2.33 -12.93
CA PHE A 407 15.33 2.63 -12.93
C PHE A 407 15.08 4.03 -13.54
N PHE A 408 13.82 4.37 -13.81
CA PHE A 408 13.46 5.70 -14.29
C PHE A 408 13.99 6.82 -13.38
N PRO A 409 14.46 7.95 -13.94
CA PRO A 409 14.82 9.13 -13.16
C PRO A 409 13.66 9.61 -12.27
N SER A 410 13.97 9.97 -11.02
CA SER A 410 13.02 10.49 -10.02
C SER A 410 12.11 11.61 -10.54
N SER A 411 12.64 12.43 -11.47
CA SER A 411 11.97 13.58 -12.07
C SER A 411 10.91 13.22 -13.11
N LEU A 412 10.78 11.94 -13.48
CA LEU A 412 9.69 11.46 -14.33
C LEU A 412 8.49 10.96 -13.53
N SER A 413 8.53 10.96 -12.19
CA SER A 413 7.32 10.66 -11.43
C SER A 413 6.32 11.81 -11.57
N PRO A 414 5.07 11.54 -11.99
CA PRO A 414 4.02 12.54 -12.00
C PRO A 414 3.54 12.91 -10.59
N TYR A 415 4.08 12.29 -9.53
CA TYR A 415 3.62 12.45 -8.15
C TYR A 415 4.64 13.16 -7.27
N TYR A 416 4.15 14.08 -6.42
CA TYR A 416 4.95 14.68 -5.35
C TYR A 416 5.38 13.65 -4.31
N TYR A 417 6.64 13.71 -3.87
CA TYR A 417 7.23 12.75 -2.94
C TYR A 417 6.40 12.60 -1.66
N ASN A 418 6.02 13.71 -1.05
CA ASN A 418 5.23 13.79 0.19
C ASN A 418 3.76 13.34 0.05
N HIS A 419 3.30 13.04 -1.16
CA HIS A 419 1.99 12.42 -1.45
C HIS A 419 2.11 11.00 -2.04
N SER A 420 3.33 10.52 -2.30
CA SER A 420 3.59 9.16 -2.77
C SER A 420 3.72 8.15 -1.62
N ASP A 421 3.62 6.86 -1.94
CA ASP A 421 3.89 5.75 -1.01
C ASP A 421 5.28 5.86 -0.37
N ALA A 422 6.26 6.45 -1.07
CA ALA A 422 7.62 6.59 -0.57
C ALA A 422 7.69 7.41 0.74
N MET A 423 6.75 8.33 0.98
CA MET A 423 6.68 9.11 2.21
C MET A 423 6.14 8.29 3.41
N GLN A 424 5.35 7.24 3.16
CA GLN A 424 4.89 6.33 4.20
C GLN A 424 6.05 5.45 4.70
N PHE A 425 6.74 4.78 3.79
CA PHE A 425 7.74 3.77 4.16
C PHE A 425 9.14 4.33 4.40
N LEU A 426 9.51 5.44 3.75
CA LEU A 426 10.88 5.98 3.72
C LEU A 426 10.90 7.52 3.81
N PRO A 427 10.23 8.17 4.80
CA PRO A 427 10.04 9.63 4.82
C PRO A 427 11.34 10.45 4.63
N LEU A 428 11.21 11.57 3.91
CA LEU A 428 12.28 12.57 3.71
C LEU A 428 11.81 13.96 4.13
N LYS A 429 12.78 14.87 4.26
CA LYS A 429 12.54 16.31 4.29
C LYS A 429 12.45 16.90 2.86
N PRO A 430 11.85 18.09 2.67
CA PRO A 430 11.74 18.73 1.35
C PRO A 430 13.11 18.86 0.64
N GLU A 431 14.13 19.35 1.37
CA GLU A 431 15.47 19.56 0.83
C GLU A 431 16.17 18.26 0.40
N ASP A 432 15.85 17.15 1.06
CA ASP A 432 16.40 15.82 0.76
C ASP A 432 15.70 15.12 -0.40
N ALA A 433 14.41 15.42 -0.63
CA ALA A 433 13.64 14.92 -1.77
C ALA A 433 13.99 15.67 -3.06
N LEU A 434 14.00 17.01 -3.01
CA LEU A 434 14.38 17.87 -4.14
C LEU A 434 15.82 17.58 -4.61
N ARG A 435 16.76 17.38 -3.67
CA ARG A 435 18.15 16.98 -3.97
C ARG A 435 18.28 15.60 -4.65
N ARG A 436 17.26 14.75 -4.58
CA ARG A 436 17.16 13.45 -5.27
C ARG A 436 16.35 13.50 -6.56
N GLY A 437 15.93 14.70 -6.99
CA GLY A 437 15.14 14.93 -8.19
C GLY A 437 13.66 14.56 -8.08
N PHE A 438 13.11 14.39 -6.88
CA PHE A 438 11.66 14.24 -6.70
C PHE A 438 10.98 15.60 -6.59
N GLY A 439 9.76 15.72 -7.13
CA GLY A 439 8.87 16.86 -6.82
C GLY A 439 8.43 16.85 -5.37
N TRP A 440 8.07 18.01 -4.82
CA TRP A 440 7.56 18.15 -3.45
C TRP A 440 6.48 19.23 -3.37
N GLU A 441 5.32 18.90 -2.80
CA GLU A 441 4.24 19.87 -2.60
C GLU A 441 4.44 20.68 -1.31
N SER A 442 4.35 22.01 -1.41
CA SER A 442 4.60 22.96 -0.32
C SER A 442 3.40 23.83 0.04
N ALA A 443 2.28 23.73 -0.68
CA ALA A 443 1.05 24.45 -0.39
C ALA A 443 0.48 24.06 1.00
N GLU A 444 0.24 25.07 1.84
CA GLU A 444 -0.48 24.90 3.09
C GLU A 444 -1.98 24.72 2.81
N ASP A 445 -2.63 23.76 3.49
CA ASP A 445 -4.08 23.60 3.38
C ASP A 445 -4.79 24.85 3.94
N ALA A 446 -5.74 25.40 3.17
CA ALA A 446 -6.47 26.61 3.57
C ALA A 446 -7.08 26.47 4.97
N SER A 447 -6.80 27.42 5.85
CA SER A 447 -7.31 27.43 7.22
C SER A 447 -8.81 27.74 7.24
N VAL A 448 -9.63 26.71 7.52
CA VAL A 448 -11.08 26.86 7.72
C VAL A 448 -11.41 26.77 9.21
N GLU A 449 -12.24 27.68 9.70
CA GLU A 449 -12.79 27.62 11.06
C GLU A 449 -13.92 26.58 11.16
N SER A 450 -13.94 25.83 12.26
CA SER A 450 -15.02 24.87 12.55
C SER A 450 -16.12 25.56 13.35
N HIS A 451 -17.19 25.97 12.68
CA HIS A 451 -18.34 26.60 13.33
C HIS A 451 -19.32 25.59 13.98
N TYR A 452 -19.07 24.28 13.84
CA TYR A 452 -19.83 23.23 14.49
C TYR A 452 -19.05 22.67 15.69
N SER A 453 -19.68 22.63 16.85
CA SER A 453 -19.15 21.99 18.07
C SER A 453 -19.74 20.59 18.17
N VAL A 454 -18.93 19.55 18.01
CA VAL A 454 -19.40 18.16 17.98
C VAL A 454 -19.77 17.70 19.41
N PRO A 455 -21.03 17.31 19.68
CA PRO A 455 -21.46 16.76 20.97
C PRO A 455 -20.67 15.53 21.41
N ASP A 456 -20.50 15.32 22.72
CA ASP A 456 -19.76 14.18 23.26
C ASP A 456 -20.45 12.85 22.91
N HIS A 457 -21.77 12.76 23.09
CA HIS A 457 -22.56 11.57 22.81
C HIS A 457 -23.21 11.61 21.41
N ILE A 458 -23.24 10.46 20.72
CA ILE A 458 -23.82 10.33 19.38
C ILE A 458 -25.32 10.63 19.31
N ALA A 459 -26.08 10.38 20.39
CA ALA A 459 -27.51 10.66 20.46
C ALA A 459 -27.83 12.17 20.40
N ASP A 460 -26.89 13.02 20.79
CA ASP A 460 -27.02 14.48 20.76
C ASP A 460 -26.61 15.10 19.41
N VAL A 461 -26.12 14.30 18.46
CA VAL A 461 -25.62 14.77 17.16
C VAL A 461 -26.76 14.95 16.16
N ASP A 462 -27.06 16.19 15.79
CA ASP A 462 -28.02 16.53 14.73
C ASP A 462 -27.44 16.44 13.30
N ASP A 463 -28.32 16.46 12.29
CA ASP A 463 -27.96 16.35 10.86
C ASP A 463 -27.22 17.58 10.29
N GLY A 464 -27.18 18.70 11.02
CA GLY A 464 -26.44 19.91 10.64
C GLY A 464 -24.93 19.69 10.51
N VAL A 465 -24.39 18.65 11.17
CA VAL A 465 -23.00 18.21 11.00
C VAL A 465 -22.64 17.86 9.54
N LEU A 466 -23.64 17.46 8.74
CA LEU A 466 -23.46 17.11 7.32
C LEU A 466 -23.27 18.36 6.43
N GLY A 467 -23.75 19.52 6.87
CA GLY A 467 -23.46 20.81 6.25
C GLY A 467 -22.12 21.39 6.68
N ALA A 468 -21.67 21.07 7.89
CA ALA A 468 -20.51 21.66 8.54
C ALA A 468 -19.17 21.34 7.84
N VAL A 469 -18.15 22.12 8.22
CA VAL A 469 -16.74 21.73 8.09
C VAL A 469 -16.21 21.55 9.51
N LEU A 470 -15.65 20.38 9.80
CA LEU A 470 -15.01 20.06 11.08
C LEU A 470 -13.50 20.28 10.96
N ARG A 471 -12.85 20.66 12.06
CA ARG A 471 -11.39 20.81 12.12
C ARG A 471 -10.77 19.59 12.78
N CYS A 472 -9.82 18.95 12.09
CA CYS A 472 -9.10 17.80 12.65
C CYS A 472 -8.24 18.22 13.84
N GLU A 473 -8.48 17.64 15.02
CA GLU A 473 -7.68 17.91 16.23
C GLU A 473 -6.18 17.62 16.03
N LYS A 474 -5.83 16.60 15.23
CA LYS A 474 -4.44 16.15 15.05
C LYS A 474 -3.65 16.92 13.98
N SER A 475 -4.29 17.35 12.89
CA SER A 475 -3.61 17.96 11.75
C SER A 475 -4.05 19.39 11.43
N GLY A 476 -5.06 19.92 12.13
CA GLY A 476 -5.66 21.22 11.84
C GLY A 476 -6.43 21.31 10.51
N ARG A 477 -6.34 20.28 9.65
CA ARG A 477 -6.98 20.24 8.32
C ARG A 477 -8.51 20.19 8.45
N PRO A 478 -9.25 20.84 7.52
CA PRO A 478 -10.70 20.69 7.43
C PRO A 478 -11.08 19.27 6.97
N PHE A 479 -12.23 18.79 7.44
CA PHE A 479 -12.91 17.60 6.93
C PHE A 479 -14.43 17.74 7.05
N LYS A 480 -15.17 16.79 6.46
CA LYS A 480 -16.63 16.70 6.57
C LYS A 480 -17.03 15.29 6.96
N ILE A 481 -18.20 15.17 7.58
CA ILE A 481 -18.90 13.90 7.79
C ILE A 481 -19.85 13.68 6.61
N ILE A 482 -19.87 12.47 6.03
CA ILE A 482 -20.88 12.09 5.03
C ILE A 482 -22.08 11.39 5.68
N ARG A 483 -23.23 11.29 4.99
CA ARG A 483 -24.45 10.76 5.61
C ARG A 483 -24.29 9.30 6.03
N GLN A 484 -23.66 8.48 5.20
CA GLN A 484 -23.34 7.08 5.49
C GLN A 484 -22.45 6.95 6.74
N GLU A 485 -21.47 7.83 6.92
CA GLU A 485 -20.61 7.88 8.11
C GLU A 485 -21.45 8.20 9.36
N LEU A 486 -22.31 9.23 9.32
CA LEU A 486 -23.19 9.58 10.45
C LEU A 486 -24.21 8.48 10.79
N GLU A 487 -24.80 7.84 9.78
CA GLU A 487 -25.74 6.74 9.94
C GLU A 487 -25.06 5.52 10.56
N TYR A 488 -23.82 5.21 10.16
CA TYR A 488 -23.02 4.15 10.77
C TYR A 488 -22.70 4.43 12.24
N TYR A 489 -22.23 5.65 12.56
CA TYR A 489 -21.94 6.05 13.93
C TYR A 489 -23.19 5.97 14.83
N ARG A 490 -24.35 6.45 14.36
CA ARG A 490 -25.63 6.34 15.08
C ARG A 490 -26.08 4.89 15.29
N SER A 491 -26.07 4.06 14.24
CA SER A 491 -26.54 2.67 14.30
C SER A 491 -25.68 1.74 15.15
N ASN A 492 -24.41 2.09 15.38
CA ASN A 492 -23.49 1.33 16.23
C ASN A 492 -23.38 1.89 17.67
N ASN A 493 -24.11 2.96 18.01
CA ASN A 493 -23.91 3.77 19.22
C ASN A 493 -22.44 4.17 19.43
N LEU A 494 -21.87 4.93 18.49
CA LEU A 494 -20.48 5.38 18.50
C LEU A 494 -20.37 6.89 18.23
N PRO A 495 -19.52 7.65 18.96
CA PRO A 495 -19.36 9.09 18.81
C PRO A 495 -18.70 9.46 17.48
N LEU A 496 -19.07 10.63 16.95
CA LEU A 496 -18.40 11.19 15.78
C LEU A 496 -16.89 11.44 16.04
N PRO A 497 -16.05 11.24 15.02
CA PRO A 497 -14.60 11.36 15.13
C PRO A 497 -14.16 12.83 15.16
N ARG A 498 -13.20 13.15 16.03
CA ARG A 498 -12.59 14.50 16.10
C ARG A 498 -11.32 14.66 15.25
N VAL A 499 -10.84 13.55 14.69
CA VAL A 499 -9.69 13.46 13.79
C VAL A 499 -10.19 13.07 12.39
N SER A 500 -9.75 13.78 11.35
CA SER A 500 -10.21 13.55 9.98
C SER A 500 -9.87 12.14 9.47
N PRO A 501 -10.69 11.52 8.61
CA PRO A 501 -10.50 10.12 8.21
C PRO A 501 -9.09 9.81 7.68
N MET A 502 -8.53 10.67 6.82
CA MET A 502 -7.16 10.50 6.31
C MET A 502 -6.07 10.59 7.39
N ALA A 503 -6.32 11.28 8.50
CA ALA A 503 -5.43 11.29 9.66
C ALA A 503 -5.63 10.08 10.58
N ARG A 504 -6.85 9.51 10.65
CA ARG A 504 -7.12 8.22 11.33
C ARG A 504 -6.42 7.07 10.58
N LEU A 505 -6.62 7.01 9.26
CA LEU A 505 -5.98 6.06 8.35
C LEU A 505 -4.44 6.14 8.42
N ARG A 506 -3.86 7.35 8.39
CA ARG A 506 -2.39 7.54 8.50
C ARG A 506 -1.80 7.03 9.82
N GLU A 507 -2.55 7.06 10.91
CA GLU A 507 -2.06 6.50 12.18
C GLU A 507 -2.06 4.97 12.15
N ARG A 508 -3.12 4.35 11.64
CA ARG A 508 -3.17 2.89 11.41
C ARG A 508 -2.11 2.43 10.42
N LEU A 509 -1.83 3.18 9.35
CA LEU A 509 -0.78 2.84 8.37
C LEU A 509 0.65 2.76 8.96
N LYS A 510 0.87 3.22 10.21
CA LYS A 510 2.12 2.97 10.95
C LYS A 510 2.37 1.50 11.26
N PHE A 511 1.30 0.69 11.28
CA PHE A 511 1.35 -0.77 11.31
C PHE A 511 2.28 -1.35 10.25
N PHE A 512 2.26 -0.74 9.06
CA PHE A 512 3.07 -1.11 7.91
C PHE A 512 4.43 -0.38 7.85
N ASN A 513 4.89 0.25 8.93
CA ASN A 513 6.21 0.87 8.95
C ASN A 513 7.32 -0.18 8.78
N ILE A 514 8.41 0.23 8.12
CA ILE A 514 9.63 -0.58 8.03
C ILE A 514 10.37 -0.49 9.36
N HIS A 515 10.07 -1.44 10.26
CA HIS A 515 10.79 -1.59 11.52
C HIS A 515 12.09 -2.40 11.31
N PRO A 516 13.26 -1.87 11.69
CA PRO A 516 14.51 -2.61 11.59
C PRO A 516 14.54 -3.73 12.63
N VAL A 517 14.78 -4.96 12.17
CA VAL A 517 14.90 -6.14 13.04
C VAL A 517 16.10 -5.98 13.99
N ARG A 518 15.92 -6.38 15.25
CA ARG A 518 16.91 -6.28 16.34
C ARG A 518 17.00 -7.60 17.11
N GLU A 519 18.12 -7.80 17.78
CA GLU A 519 18.26 -8.84 18.80
C GLU A 519 17.45 -8.45 20.05
N ALA A 520 16.78 -9.44 20.65
CA ALA A 520 16.08 -9.36 21.92
C ALA A 520 16.16 -10.73 22.63
N VAL A 521 15.59 -10.83 23.83
CA VAL A 521 15.53 -12.08 24.61
C VAL A 521 14.07 -12.50 24.77
N CYS A 522 13.78 -13.78 24.54
CA CYS A 522 12.47 -14.36 24.78
C CYS A 522 12.17 -14.34 26.28
N ALA A 523 11.17 -13.57 26.71
CA ALA A 523 10.80 -13.43 28.11
C ALA A 523 10.30 -14.74 28.77
N LYS A 524 9.93 -15.75 27.96
CA LYS A 524 9.50 -17.07 28.44
C LYS A 524 10.66 -18.06 28.63
N THR A 525 11.59 -18.12 27.67
CA THR A 525 12.63 -19.16 27.60
C THR A 525 14.04 -18.66 27.92
N GLY A 526 14.28 -17.35 27.88
CA GLY A 526 15.60 -16.74 28.03
C GLY A 526 16.50 -16.83 26.79
N GLU A 527 15.98 -17.33 25.67
CA GLU A 527 16.72 -17.52 24.42
C GLU A 527 16.86 -16.21 23.64
N SER A 528 17.96 -16.08 22.86
CA SER A 528 18.13 -14.97 21.94
C SER A 528 17.19 -15.11 20.74
N ILE A 529 16.48 -14.03 20.41
CA ILE A 529 15.49 -13.96 19.33
C ILE A 529 15.72 -12.72 18.48
N LEU A 530 15.34 -12.80 17.20
CA LEU A 530 15.16 -11.61 16.37
C LEU A 530 13.72 -11.10 16.53
N THR A 531 13.58 -9.78 16.67
CA THR A 531 12.30 -9.10 16.81
C THR A 531 12.22 -7.87 15.92
N ALA A 532 11.03 -7.59 15.39
CA ALA A 532 10.70 -6.32 14.74
C ALA A 532 9.82 -5.41 15.63
N GLN A 533 9.46 -5.89 16.82
CA GLN A 533 8.83 -5.11 17.89
C GLN A 533 9.82 -4.12 18.51
N ASP A 534 9.35 -3.25 19.40
CA ASP A 534 10.24 -2.48 20.29
C ASP A 534 10.95 -3.43 21.27
N PRO A 535 12.29 -3.61 21.21
CA PRO A 535 13.02 -4.53 22.09
C PRO A 535 13.02 -4.10 23.56
N TYR A 536 12.51 -2.91 23.90
CA TYR A 536 12.34 -2.46 25.28
C TYR A 536 10.98 -2.86 25.89
N ARG A 537 10.08 -3.53 25.14
CA ARG A 537 8.84 -4.10 25.71
C ARG A 537 9.18 -5.34 26.54
N GLU A 538 8.77 -5.35 27.80
CA GLU A 538 9.18 -6.35 28.80
C GLU A 538 8.71 -7.79 28.51
N HIS A 539 7.75 -7.99 27.58
CA HIS A 539 7.10 -9.27 27.33
C HIS A 539 7.07 -9.60 25.82
N ILE A 540 8.21 -10.03 25.27
CA ILE A 540 8.31 -10.58 23.90
C ILE A 540 8.62 -12.07 23.98
N TYR A 541 7.84 -12.90 23.29
CA TYR A 541 8.04 -14.35 23.19
C TYR A 541 8.50 -14.75 21.77
N SER A 542 9.22 -15.86 21.66
CA SER A 542 9.38 -16.57 20.39
C SER A 542 8.03 -17.11 19.91
N GLU A 543 7.88 -17.37 18.60
CA GLU A 543 6.65 -17.94 18.04
C GLU A 543 6.30 -19.29 18.69
N GLU A 544 7.30 -20.15 18.94
CA GLU A 544 7.10 -21.44 19.60
C GLU A 544 6.63 -21.29 21.06
N ALA A 545 7.24 -20.38 21.82
CA ALA A 545 6.84 -20.13 23.21
C ALA A 545 5.46 -19.45 23.31
N PHE A 546 5.10 -18.61 22.34
CA PHE A 546 3.78 -18.02 22.24
C PHE A 546 2.71 -19.05 21.87
N GLN A 547 3.02 -19.97 20.93
CA GLN A 547 2.11 -21.07 20.63
C GLN A 547 1.88 -21.95 21.86
N GLN A 548 2.95 -22.46 22.50
CA GLN A 548 2.85 -23.34 23.67
C GLN A 548 2.12 -22.76 24.90
N GLU A 549 1.89 -21.44 24.97
CA GLU A 549 1.17 -20.79 26.07
C GLU A 549 -0.30 -20.46 25.75
N PHE A 550 -0.67 -20.30 24.47
CA PHE A 550 -1.99 -19.78 24.06
C PHE A 550 -2.73 -20.63 23.01
N PHE A 551 -2.10 -21.65 22.41
CA PHE A 551 -2.64 -22.45 21.30
C PHE A 551 -2.34 -23.96 21.43
#